data_AF-A0A1V4HFB0-F1
#
_entry.id   AF-A0A1V4HFB0-F1
#
_cell.length_a   1.000
_cell.length_b   1.000
_cell.length_c   1.000
_cell.angle_alpha   90.00
_cell.angle_beta   90.00
_cell.angle_gamma   90.00
#
_symmetry.space_group_name_H-M   'P 1'
#
loop_
_entity.id
_entity.type
_entity.pdbx_description
1 polymer ?
#
loop_
_entity_poly.entity_id
_entity_poly.type
_entity_poly.pdbx_seq_one_letter_code
_entity_poly.pdbx_strand_id
1 'polypeptide(L)'
;MSKGKERTIFLADCESFYASVEKADHPGFKDKPVAVAGDPALRSGIILAACPVAKKYGVSTAERLGEALKKCPELVVMRPRMQHYIDISLMITKIYEEFTDQVEVFSIDEQFLDVTASLPLFGDPLTIAEAIQRKVLRQTGVRVRIGISSNKILAKIATDIWAKKNPSGVYTLHPSKLAETLWTQPVSKMFGVGSRMTAHFAKLGMYTVGDVAQTPLPQLKNKFRARFGKQSDIHAEVMWRTANGLDDSPVTPTTFDTAPKSIGHMMTLPRDYEESSEVNTILLGIYKKMYVHNVKKTIAS
;
A
#
# COMPACT_ATOMS: atom_id res chain seq x y z
N MET A 1 -35.06 5.35 3.02
CA MET A 1 -33.61 5.07 3.16
C MET A 1 -33.48 3.67 3.72
N SER A 2 -33.17 2.68 2.87
CA SER A 2 -32.89 1.32 3.33
C SER A 2 -31.79 1.40 4.40
N LYS A 3 -32.03 0.86 5.61
CA LYS A 3 -30.97 0.59 6.58
C LYS A 3 -30.07 -0.48 5.93
N GLY A 4 -29.14 -0.03 5.10
CA GLY A 4 -28.14 -0.90 4.50
C GLY A 4 -27.40 -1.64 5.60
N LYS A 5 -27.31 -2.96 5.47
CA LYS A 5 -26.55 -3.83 6.38
C LYS A 5 -25.14 -3.24 6.51
N GLU A 6 -24.62 -3.12 7.73
CA GLU A 6 -23.28 -2.59 7.96
C GLU A 6 -22.26 -3.45 7.18
N ARG A 7 -21.47 -2.80 6.32
CA ARG A 7 -20.47 -3.51 5.51
C ARG A 7 -19.33 -4.00 6.40
N THR A 8 -18.73 -5.11 6.02
CA THR A 8 -17.48 -5.63 6.60
C THR A 8 -16.43 -5.67 5.51
N ILE A 9 -15.55 -4.69 5.53
CA ILE A 9 -14.47 -4.48 4.56
C ILE A 9 -13.14 -4.85 5.19
N PHE A 10 -12.37 -5.66 4.49
CA PHE A 10 -10.98 -5.95 4.83
C PHE A 10 -10.05 -5.16 3.90
N LEU A 11 -8.91 -4.73 4.44
CA LEU A 11 -7.70 -4.54 3.65
C LEU A 11 -6.73 -5.64 4.05
N ALA A 12 -6.33 -6.46 3.09
CA ALA A 12 -5.31 -7.48 3.26
C ALA A 12 -3.98 -6.99 2.66
N ASP A 13 -2.92 -6.94 3.46
CA ASP A 13 -1.59 -6.45 3.11
C ASP A 13 -0.52 -7.53 3.33
N CYS A 14 0.26 -7.84 2.29
CA CYS A 14 1.32 -8.83 2.36
C CYS A 14 2.58 -8.25 3.02
N GLU A 15 2.95 -8.79 4.18
CA GLU A 15 4.06 -8.26 4.98
C GLU A 15 5.40 -8.37 4.24
N SER A 16 6.03 -7.23 3.97
CA SER A 16 7.34 -7.17 3.31
C SER A 16 7.36 -7.97 1.99
N PHE A 17 6.30 -7.85 1.18
CA PHE A 17 5.95 -8.77 0.10
C PHE A 17 7.12 -9.33 -0.71
N TYR A 18 7.91 -8.52 -1.41
CA TYR A 18 9.00 -9.04 -2.26
C TYR A 18 10.03 -9.85 -1.46
N ALA A 19 10.44 -9.36 -0.28
CA ALA A 19 11.40 -10.07 0.56
C ALA A 19 10.79 -11.35 1.17
N SER A 20 9.49 -11.38 1.42
CA SER A 20 8.77 -12.55 1.91
C SER A 20 8.63 -13.63 0.84
N VAL A 21 8.37 -13.24 -0.42
CA VAL A 21 8.39 -14.16 -1.57
C VAL A 21 9.79 -14.76 -1.75
N GLU A 22 10.83 -13.94 -1.72
CA GLU A 22 12.20 -14.45 -1.81
C GLU A 22 12.55 -15.42 -0.68
N LYS A 23 12.05 -15.18 0.54
CA LYS A 23 12.27 -16.10 1.68
C LYS A 23 11.46 -17.38 1.57
N ALA A 24 10.26 -17.34 0.99
CA ALA A 24 9.45 -18.52 0.77
C ALA A 24 10.13 -19.49 -0.22
N ASP A 25 10.71 -18.94 -1.29
CA ASP A 25 11.43 -19.73 -2.30
C ASP A 25 12.79 -20.27 -1.83
N HIS A 26 13.37 -19.67 -0.79
CA HIS A 26 14.69 -20.01 -0.29
C HIS A 26 14.64 -20.34 1.22
N PRO A 27 14.31 -21.59 1.60
CA PRO A 27 14.15 -21.99 3.01
C PRO A 27 15.36 -21.67 3.90
N GLY A 28 16.57 -21.70 3.35
CA GLY A 28 17.81 -21.33 4.05
C GLY A 28 17.91 -19.86 4.48
N PHE A 29 16.98 -19.00 4.04
CA PHE A 29 16.93 -17.58 4.39
C PHE A 29 15.84 -17.21 5.40
N LYS A 30 15.13 -18.22 5.95
CA LYS A 30 14.04 -18.01 6.91
C LYS A 30 14.41 -17.09 8.08
N ASP A 31 15.61 -17.21 8.62
CA ASP A 31 16.07 -16.39 9.76
C ASP A 31 17.11 -15.34 9.37
N LYS A 32 17.42 -15.19 8.08
CA LYS A 32 18.38 -14.20 7.58
C LYS A 32 17.74 -12.83 7.33
N PRO A 33 18.50 -11.74 7.47
CA PRO A 33 18.10 -10.41 7.00
C PRO A 33 18.16 -10.39 5.48
N VAL A 34 16.99 -10.42 4.84
CA VAL A 34 16.83 -10.42 3.37
C VAL A 34 16.23 -9.10 2.93
N ALA A 35 16.80 -8.51 1.88
CA ALA A 35 16.23 -7.39 1.18
C ALA A 35 16.24 -7.62 -0.33
N VAL A 36 15.23 -7.10 -1.02
CA VAL A 36 15.19 -7.00 -2.47
C VAL A 36 15.64 -5.59 -2.83
N ALA A 37 16.66 -5.46 -3.67
CA ALA A 37 17.21 -4.17 -4.06
C ALA A 37 17.53 -4.12 -5.57
N GLY A 38 17.63 -2.91 -6.10
CA GLY A 38 18.23 -2.69 -7.42
C GLY A 38 19.68 -3.20 -7.50
N ASP A 39 20.26 -3.21 -8.70
CA ASP A 39 21.60 -3.76 -8.92
C ASP A 39 22.64 -3.11 -7.96
N PRO A 40 23.35 -3.92 -7.14
CA PRO A 40 24.40 -3.43 -6.26
C PRO A 40 25.54 -2.70 -6.96
N ALA A 41 25.80 -3.01 -8.24
CA ALA A 41 26.82 -2.34 -9.04
C ALA A 41 26.40 -0.91 -9.45
N LEU A 42 25.11 -0.57 -9.36
CA LEU A 42 24.61 0.77 -9.68
C LEU A 42 24.61 1.65 -8.43
N ARG A 43 25.23 2.83 -8.54
CA ARG A 43 25.30 3.86 -7.48
C ARG A 43 23.93 4.27 -6.92
N SER A 44 22.86 4.03 -7.67
CA SER A 44 21.46 4.37 -7.36
C SER A 44 20.61 3.20 -6.84
N GLY A 45 21.20 2.03 -6.57
CA GLY A 45 20.46 0.89 -6.01
C GLY A 45 19.75 1.25 -4.71
N ILE A 46 18.42 1.15 -4.69
CA ILE A 46 17.58 1.34 -3.50
C ILE A 46 17.00 0.01 -3.03
N ILE A 47 16.69 -0.07 -1.74
CA ILE A 47 15.92 -1.16 -1.16
C ILE A 47 14.47 -1.06 -1.63
N LEU A 48 13.99 -2.06 -2.34
CA LEU A 48 12.59 -2.19 -2.78
C LEU A 48 11.73 -2.80 -1.68
N ALA A 49 12.25 -3.79 -0.97
CA ALA A 49 11.60 -4.39 0.19
C ALA A 49 12.65 -4.96 1.14
N ALA A 50 12.41 -4.86 2.44
CA ALA A 50 13.23 -5.48 3.48
C ALA A 50 12.36 -6.36 4.37
N CYS A 51 12.82 -7.57 4.68
CA CYS A 51 12.09 -8.46 5.59
C CYS A 51 12.12 -7.92 7.03
N PRO A 52 11.23 -8.39 7.93
CA PRO A 52 11.21 -7.94 9.32
C PRO A 52 12.54 -8.09 10.06
N VAL A 53 13.33 -9.12 9.74
CA VAL A 53 14.67 -9.33 10.34
C VAL A 53 15.61 -8.20 9.94
N ALA A 54 15.70 -7.86 8.65
CA ALA A 54 16.53 -6.74 8.17
C ALA A 54 16.07 -5.39 8.77
N LYS A 55 14.75 -5.18 8.90
CA LYS A 55 14.20 -3.95 9.51
C LYS A 55 14.63 -3.76 10.97
N LYS A 56 14.89 -4.83 11.73
CA LYS A 56 15.42 -4.74 13.11
C LYS A 56 16.83 -4.14 13.17
N TYR A 57 17.62 -4.29 12.10
CA TYR A 57 18.92 -3.64 11.94
C TYR A 57 18.82 -2.20 11.42
N GLY A 58 17.61 -1.66 11.25
CA GLY A 58 17.39 -0.31 10.76
C GLY A 58 17.38 -0.17 9.24
N VAL A 59 17.36 -1.30 8.50
CA VAL A 59 17.18 -1.31 7.04
C VAL A 59 15.75 -0.88 6.69
N SER A 60 15.58 0.05 5.76
CA SER A 60 14.27 0.59 5.38
C SER A 60 14.05 0.63 3.86
N THR A 61 12.79 0.50 3.44
CA THR A 61 12.41 0.65 2.03
C THR A 61 12.74 2.06 1.52
N ALA A 62 13.14 2.16 0.27
CA ALA A 62 13.60 3.37 -0.42
C ALA A 62 14.92 3.97 0.10
N GLU A 63 15.60 3.34 1.06
CA GLU A 63 16.96 3.73 1.42
C GLU A 63 17.98 3.25 0.37
N ARG A 64 19.14 3.92 0.32
CA ARG A 64 20.25 3.51 -0.55
C ARG A 64 20.85 2.20 -0.06
N LEU A 65 21.10 1.26 -0.98
CA LEU A 65 21.66 -0.05 -0.66
C LEU A 65 22.99 0.04 0.10
N GLY A 66 23.86 0.98 -0.27
CA GLY A 66 25.12 1.20 0.45
C GLY A 66 24.93 1.57 1.93
N GLU A 67 23.90 2.34 2.25
CA GLU A 67 23.57 2.68 3.64
C GLU A 67 22.93 1.49 4.37
N ALA A 68 22.12 0.69 3.68
CA ALA A 68 21.57 -0.56 4.21
C ALA A 68 22.68 -1.55 4.61
N LEU A 69 23.69 -1.71 3.75
CA LEU A 69 24.84 -2.60 3.99
C LEU A 69 25.73 -2.14 5.14
N LYS A 70 25.86 -0.82 5.36
CA LYS A 70 26.54 -0.28 6.55
C LYS A 70 25.81 -0.63 7.84
N LYS A 71 24.48 -0.63 7.83
CA LYS A 71 23.64 -0.97 8.99
C LYS A 71 23.59 -2.48 9.25
N CYS A 72 23.63 -3.29 8.20
CA CYS A 72 23.53 -4.74 8.25
C CYS A 72 24.55 -5.36 7.26
N PRO A 73 25.82 -5.56 7.67
CA PRO A 73 26.85 -6.15 6.81
C PRO A 73 26.50 -7.55 6.29
N GLU A 74 25.72 -8.31 7.04
CA GLU A 74 25.22 -9.65 6.70
C GLU A 74 23.94 -9.66 5.84
N LEU A 75 23.51 -8.50 5.33
CA LEU A 75 22.28 -8.37 4.55
C LEU A 75 22.36 -9.20 3.27
N VAL A 76 21.42 -10.12 3.11
CA VAL A 76 21.25 -10.90 1.87
C VAL A 76 20.45 -10.07 0.88
N VAL A 77 21.10 -9.68 -0.22
CA VAL A 77 20.51 -8.81 -1.25
C VAL A 77 20.07 -9.66 -2.44
N MET A 78 18.76 -9.61 -2.73
CA MET A 78 18.13 -10.32 -3.84
C MET A 78 17.80 -9.37 -4.97
N ARG A 79 17.96 -9.83 -6.22
CA ARG A 79 17.55 -9.10 -7.42
C ARG A 79 16.03 -9.22 -7.61
N PRO A 80 15.34 -8.16 -8.07
CA PRO A 80 13.90 -8.18 -8.22
C PRO A 80 13.45 -9.14 -9.34
N ARG A 81 12.59 -10.10 -8.98
CA ARG A 81 11.89 -10.99 -9.92
C ARG A 81 10.45 -10.53 -10.14
N MET A 82 10.29 -9.39 -10.82
CA MET A 82 8.99 -8.70 -10.92
C MET A 82 7.84 -9.56 -11.45
N GLN A 83 8.06 -10.39 -12.47
CA GLN A 83 7.03 -11.28 -12.99
C GLN A 83 6.59 -12.29 -11.92
N HIS A 84 7.54 -12.89 -11.22
CA HIS A 84 7.24 -13.85 -10.16
C HIS A 84 6.44 -13.20 -9.01
N TYR A 85 6.75 -11.95 -8.65
CA TYR A 85 5.97 -11.22 -7.65
C TYR A 85 4.52 -10.99 -8.09
N ILE A 86 4.30 -10.73 -9.39
CA ILE A 86 2.95 -10.60 -9.97
C ILE A 86 2.23 -11.95 -9.91
N ASP A 87 2.90 -13.04 -10.28
CA ASP A 87 2.30 -14.38 -10.29
C ASP A 87 1.85 -14.80 -8.88
N ILE A 88 2.66 -14.52 -7.85
CA ILE A 88 2.29 -14.76 -6.45
C ILE A 88 1.14 -13.83 -6.01
N SER A 89 1.15 -12.56 -6.40
CA SER A 89 0.05 -11.63 -6.10
C SER A 89 -1.28 -12.13 -6.68
N LEU A 90 -1.28 -12.61 -7.93
CA LEU A 90 -2.45 -13.20 -8.58
C LEU A 90 -2.90 -14.49 -7.91
N MET A 91 -1.96 -15.34 -7.47
CA MET A 91 -2.29 -16.53 -6.67
C MET A 91 -2.99 -16.14 -5.37
N ILE A 92 -2.50 -15.10 -4.68
CA ILE A 92 -3.12 -14.58 -3.46
C ILE A 92 -4.52 -14.01 -3.75
N THR A 93 -4.71 -13.29 -4.86
CA THR A 93 -6.05 -12.85 -5.31
C THR A 93 -6.98 -14.03 -5.49
N LYS A 94 -6.53 -15.13 -6.11
CA LYS A 94 -7.35 -16.35 -6.25
C LYS A 94 -7.73 -16.97 -4.91
N ILE A 95 -6.85 -16.91 -3.91
CA ILE A 95 -7.19 -17.34 -2.55
C ILE A 95 -8.28 -16.45 -1.94
N TYR A 96 -8.19 -15.12 -2.14
CA TYR A 96 -9.18 -14.17 -1.64
C TYR A 96 -10.55 -14.36 -2.30
N GLU A 97 -10.57 -14.64 -3.61
CA GLU A 97 -11.79 -14.91 -4.40
C GLU A 97 -12.57 -16.14 -3.90
N GLU A 98 -11.93 -17.06 -3.16
CA GLU A 98 -12.63 -18.19 -2.54
C GLU A 98 -13.49 -17.79 -1.32
N PHE A 99 -13.26 -16.61 -0.74
CA PHE A 99 -14.01 -16.10 0.41
C PHE A 99 -15.06 -15.06 0.02
N THR A 100 -14.86 -14.35 -1.09
CA THR A 100 -15.80 -13.36 -1.62
C THR A 100 -15.52 -13.10 -3.10
N ASP A 101 -16.56 -12.84 -3.88
CA ASP A 101 -16.44 -12.35 -5.25
C ASP A 101 -16.06 -10.86 -5.32
N GLN A 102 -16.08 -10.16 -4.18
CA GLN A 102 -15.78 -8.74 -4.07
C GLN A 102 -14.32 -8.52 -3.63
N VAL A 103 -13.37 -8.69 -4.56
CA VAL A 103 -11.93 -8.44 -4.34
C VAL A 103 -11.42 -7.32 -5.24
N GLU A 104 -10.97 -6.21 -4.67
CA GLU A 104 -10.37 -5.08 -5.39
C GLU A 104 -8.86 -5.03 -5.12
N VAL A 105 -8.06 -5.26 -6.15
CA VAL A 105 -6.61 -5.09 -6.07
C VAL A 105 -6.29 -3.58 -5.94
N PHE A 106 -5.54 -3.20 -4.90
CA PHE A 106 -5.13 -1.80 -4.66
C PHE A 106 -3.65 -1.59 -5.04
N SER A 107 -2.80 -2.55 -4.73
CA SER A 107 -1.41 -2.66 -5.16
C SER A 107 -1.03 -4.13 -5.34
N ILE A 108 0.24 -4.42 -5.67
CA ILE A 108 0.72 -5.79 -5.80
C ILE A 108 0.64 -6.58 -4.48
N ASP A 109 0.64 -5.90 -3.34
CA ASP A 109 0.66 -6.48 -2.01
C ASP A 109 -0.57 -6.12 -1.16
N GLU A 110 -1.40 -5.16 -1.57
CA GLU A 110 -2.61 -4.72 -0.88
C GLU A 110 -3.88 -4.96 -1.71
N GLN A 111 -4.90 -5.59 -1.11
CA GLN A 111 -6.20 -5.82 -1.76
C GLN A 111 -7.35 -5.58 -0.76
N PHE A 112 -8.42 -4.94 -1.22
CA PHE A 112 -9.66 -4.78 -0.46
C PHE A 112 -10.60 -5.97 -0.72
N LEU A 113 -11.26 -6.44 0.32
CA LEU A 113 -12.27 -7.48 0.23
C LEU A 113 -13.56 -7.00 0.92
N ASP A 114 -14.70 -7.12 0.26
CA ASP A 114 -16.01 -6.98 0.93
C ASP A 114 -16.54 -8.37 1.29
N VAL A 115 -16.52 -8.71 2.57
CA VAL A 115 -16.95 -10.03 3.06
C VAL A 115 -18.36 -9.99 3.66
N THR A 116 -19.09 -8.89 3.50
CA THR A 116 -20.41 -8.66 4.12
C THR A 116 -21.40 -9.79 3.78
N ALA A 117 -21.41 -10.23 2.52
CA ALA A 117 -22.28 -11.30 2.05
C ALA A 117 -21.76 -12.71 2.44
N SER A 118 -20.48 -12.82 2.78
CA SER A 118 -19.80 -14.07 3.10
C SER A 118 -19.91 -14.47 4.57
N LEU A 119 -20.28 -13.54 5.47
CA LEU A 119 -20.42 -13.80 6.91
C LEU A 119 -21.30 -15.01 7.25
N PRO A 120 -22.49 -15.22 6.62
CA PRO A 120 -23.32 -16.38 6.92
C PRO A 120 -22.68 -17.72 6.53
N LEU A 121 -21.72 -17.73 5.61
CA LEU A 121 -21.07 -18.94 5.09
C LEU A 121 -19.82 -19.30 5.87
N PHE A 122 -19.02 -18.30 6.23
CA PHE A 122 -17.69 -18.51 6.82
C PHE A 122 -17.57 -18.07 8.28
N GLY A 123 -18.63 -17.51 8.86
CA GLY A 123 -18.68 -17.06 10.25
C GLY A 123 -18.33 -15.59 10.41
N ASP A 124 -17.84 -15.24 11.60
CA ASP A 124 -17.53 -13.86 11.95
C ASP A 124 -16.27 -13.33 11.21
N PRO A 125 -16.08 -12.00 11.15
CA PRO A 125 -14.97 -11.39 10.41
C PRO A 125 -13.58 -11.89 10.84
N LEU A 126 -13.36 -12.17 12.13
CA LEU A 126 -12.06 -12.63 12.61
C LEU A 126 -11.79 -14.05 12.12
N THR A 127 -12.80 -14.92 12.16
CA THR A 127 -12.70 -16.29 11.62
C THR A 127 -12.32 -16.29 10.15
N ILE A 128 -12.92 -15.42 9.33
CA ILE A 128 -12.58 -15.27 7.90
C ILE A 128 -11.13 -14.76 7.75
N ALA A 129 -10.75 -13.72 8.48
CA ALA A 129 -9.40 -13.15 8.40
C ALA A 129 -8.31 -14.17 8.74
N GLU A 130 -8.49 -14.96 9.80
CA GLU A 130 -7.55 -16.02 10.17
C GLU A 130 -7.50 -17.16 9.14
N ALA A 131 -8.66 -17.52 8.56
CA ALA A 131 -8.72 -18.53 7.50
C ALA A 131 -7.92 -18.08 6.26
N ILE A 132 -8.07 -16.80 5.87
CA ILE A 132 -7.28 -16.17 4.81
C ILE A 132 -5.79 -16.22 5.18
N GLN A 133 -5.38 -15.74 6.35
CA GLN A 133 -3.98 -15.73 6.78
C GLN A 133 -3.35 -17.14 6.73
N ARG A 134 -4.05 -18.15 7.26
CA ARG A 134 -3.58 -19.55 7.24
C ARG A 134 -3.43 -20.07 5.81
N LYS A 135 -4.40 -19.80 4.94
CA LYS A 135 -4.42 -20.31 3.57
C LYS A 135 -3.34 -19.66 2.71
N VAL A 136 -3.19 -18.33 2.78
CA VAL A 136 -2.11 -17.61 2.08
C VAL A 136 -0.75 -18.12 2.56
N LEU A 137 -0.51 -18.16 3.88
CA LEU A 137 0.77 -18.62 4.41
C LEU A 137 1.11 -20.04 3.96
N ARG A 138 0.13 -20.96 3.97
CA ARG A 138 0.33 -22.35 3.56
C ARG A 138 0.65 -22.48 2.07
N GLN A 139 0.01 -21.69 1.20
CA GLN A 139 0.16 -21.84 -0.25
C GLN A 139 1.33 -21.03 -0.82
N THR A 140 1.69 -19.91 -0.22
CA THR A 140 2.69 -18.99 -0.78
C THR A 140 3.89 -18.74 0.15
N GLY A 141 3.83 -19.15 1.41
CA GLY A 141 4.83 -18.80 2.43
C GLY A 141 4.80 -17.33 2.86
N VAL A 142 3.87 -16.52 2.34
CA VAL A 142 3.75 -15.09 2.65
C VAL A 142 2.78 -14.86 3.81
N ARG A 143 3.16 -13.98 4.74
CA ARG A 143 2.28 -13.53 5.83
C ARG A 143 1.44 -12.35 5.37
N VAL A 144 0.16 -12.34 5.74
CA VAL A 144 -0.78 -11.25 5.45
C VAL A 144 -1.25 -10.58 6.75
N ARG A 145 -1.38 -9.26 6.71
CA ARG A 145 -1.93 -8.41 7.78
C ARG A 145 -3.29 -7.89 7.33
N ILE A 146 -4.30 -7.96 8.17
CA ILE A 146 -5.70 -7.66 7.81
C ILE A 146 -6.29 -6.62 8.75
N GLY A 147 -6.63 -5.45 8.22
CA GLY A 147 -7.46 -4.46 8.91
C GLY A 147 -8.91 -4.61 8.51
N ILE A 148 -9.81 -4.54 9.49
CA ILE A 148 -11.25 -4.77 9.32
C ILE A 148 -12.00 -3.49 9.72
N SER A 149 -12.94 -3.03 8.90
CA SER A 149 -13.86 -1.93 9.26
C SER A 149 -15.09 -1.88 8.35
N SER A 150 -15.87 -0.79 8.41
CA SER A 150 -17.11 -0.61 7.66
C SER A 150 -16.95 -0.03 6.25
N ASN A 151 -15.74 0.42 5.89
CA ASN A 151 -15.40 0.96 4.58
C ASN A 151 -13.90 0.82 4.28
N LYS A 152 -13.49 1.11 3.03
CA LYS A 152 -12.12 0.93 2.55
C LYS A 152 -11.13 1.81 3.31
N ILE A 153 -11.43 3.09 3.49
CA ILE A 153 -10.55 4.02 4.20
C ILE A 153 -10.25 3.53 5.62
N LEU A 154 -11.27 3.16 6.39
CA LEU A 154 -11.08 2.70 7.76
C LEU A 154 -10.38 1.33 7.83
N ALA A 155 -10.68 0.40 6.91
CA ALA A 155 -9.97 -0.88 6.83
C ALA A 155 -8.48 -0.67 6.51
N LYS A 156 -8.16 0.28 5.63
CA LYS A 156 -6.77 0.64 5.33
C LYS A 156 -6.04 1.24 6.52
N ILE A 157 -6.66 2.21 7.19
CA ILE A 157 -6.13 2.83 8.40
C ILE A 157 -5.96 1.77 9.50
N ALA A 158 -6.92 0.86 9.66
CA ALA A 158 -6.85 -0.27 10.59
C ALA A 158 -5.58 -1.12 10.37
N THR A 159 -5.31 -1.41 9.10
CA THR A 159 -4.15 -2.20 8.66
C THR A 159 -2.83 -1.48 8.96
N ASP A 160 -2.71 -0.24 8.51
CA ASP A 160 -1.47 0.53 8.55
C ASP A 160 -1.05 0.93 9.97
N ILE A 161 -2.02 1.25 10.84
CA ILE A 161 -1.72 1.72 12.18
C ILE A 161 -1.59 0.57 13.17
N TRP A 162 -2.45 -0.46 13.10
CA TRP A 162 -2.57 -1.48 14.15
C TRP A 162 -2.31 -2.91 13.67
N ALA A 163 -2.92 -3.36 12.57
CA ALA A 163 -2.78 -4.76 12.15
C ALA A 163 -1.32 -5.14 11.83
N LYS A 164 -0.58 -4.26 11.14
CA LYS A 164 0.85 -4.47 10.83
C LYS A 164 1.75 -4.55 12.07
N LYS A 165 1.30 -4.03 13.22
CA LYS A 165 2.14 -3.89 14.43
C LYS A 165 1.82 -4.90 15.52
N ASN A 166 0.72 -5.63 15.39
CA ASN A 166 0.29 -6.59 16.41
C ASN A 166 0.69 -8.04 16.03
N PRO A 167 0.79 -8.95 17.03
CA PRO A 167 1.23 -10.32 16.77
C PRO A 167 0.28 -11.14 15.87
N SER A 168 -1.04 -10.99 16.04
CA SER A 168 -2.04 -11.72 15.24
C SER A 168 -2.04 -11.29 13.77
N GLY A 169 -1.64 -10.04 13.51
CA GLY A 169 -1.76 -9.42 12.20
C GLY A 169 -3.17 -9.03 11.83
N VAL A 170 -4.13 -9.02 12.77
CA VAL A 170 -5.52 -8.65 12.50
C VAL A 170 -5.96 -7.54 13.45
N TYR A 171 -6.70 -6.54 12.95
CA TYR A 171 -7.27 -5.49 13.80
C TYR A 171 -8.60 -4.98 13.26
N THR A 172 -9.61 -4.87 14.13
CA THR A 172 -10.92 -4.31 13.80
C THR A 172 -11.05 -2.88 14.33
N LEU A 173 -11.29 -1.93 13.42
CA LEU A 173 -11.57 -0.53 13.76
C LEU A 173 -13.07 -0.25 13.64
N HIS A 174 -13.74 -0.03 14.76
CA HIS A 174 -15.16 0.33 14.77
C HIS A 174 -15.36 1.85 14.57
N PRO A 175 -16.30 2.29 13.71
CA PRO A 175 -16.60 3.72 13.51
C PRO A 175 -17.01 4.46 14.79
N SER A 176 -17.65 3.78 15.74
CA SER A 176 -18.01 4.37 17.04
C SER A 176 -16.81 4.68 17.94
N LYS A 177 -15.63 4.14 17.62
CA LYS A 177 -14.40 4.26 18.42
C LYS A 177 -13.39 5.24 17.85
N LEU A 178 -13.72 5.97 16.77
CA LEU A 178 -12.76 6.87 16.10
C LEU A 178 -12.22 7.96 17.03
N ALA A 179 -13.05 8.53 17.91
CA ALA A 179 -12.62 9.56 18.86
C ALA A 179 -11.56 9.05 19.85
N GLU A 180 -11.72 7.82 20.34
CA GLU A 180 -10.80 7.18 21.29
C GLU A 180 -9.54 6.63 20.59
N THR A 181 -9.64 6.28 19.30
CA THR A 181 -8.58 5.57 18.57
C THR A 181 -7.93 6.43 17.49
N LEU A 182 -8.60 6.65 16.36
CA LEU A 182 -8.05 7.35 15.21
C LEU A 182 -7.73 8.82 15.51
N TRP A 183 -8.61 9.53 16.21
CA TRP A 183 -8.47 10.97 16.45
C TRP A 183 -7.26 11.33 17.32
N THR A 184 -6.82 10.41 18.17
CA THR A 184 -5.62 10.58 19.00
C THR A 184 -4.32 10.39 18.21
N GLN A 185 -4.40 9.85 16.98
CA GLN A 185 -3.23 9.63 16.16
C GLN A 185 -2.73 10.93 15.53
N PRO A 186 -1.43 11.03 15.22
CA PRO A 186 -0.89 12.11 14.41
C PRO A 186 -1.58 12.18 13.04
N VAL A 187 -1.73 13.38 12.49
CA VAL A 187 -2.36 13.62 11.17
C VAL A 187 -1.65 12.87 10.04
N SER A 188 -0.35 12.58 10.20
CA SER A 188 0.46 11.77 9.28
C SER A 188 0.03 10.31 9.17
N LYS A 189 -0.90 9.85 10.02
CA LYS A 189 -1.50 8.51 9.97
C LYS A 189 -2.79 8.44 9.17
N MET A 190 -3.32 9.57 8.69
CA MET A 190 -4.48 9.56 7.81
C MET A 190 -4.14 8.97 6.44
N PHE A 191 -5.11 8.28 5.85
CA PHE A 191 -5.02 7.87 4.45
C PHE A 191 -4.88 9.10 3.54
N GLY A 192 -3.93 9.05 2.61
CA GLY A 192 -3.64 10.17 1.69
C GLY A 192 -2.76 11.30 2.28
N VAL A 193 -2.29 11.19 3.52
CA VAL A 193 -1.45 12.22 4.16
C VAL A 193 0.01 11.76 4.25
N GLY A 194 0.82 12.16 3.25
CA GLY A 194 2.28 11.97 3.26
C GLY A 194 3.04 13.04 4.05
N SER A 195 4.38 12.95 4.07
CA SER A 195 5.27 13.86 4.80
C SER A 195 5.08 15.34 4.42
N ARG A 196 4.91 15.64 3.13
CA ARG A 196 4.63 17.00 2.65
C ARG A 196 3.30 17.52 3.20
N MET A 197 2.24 16.74 3.10
CA MET A 197 0.91 17.14 3.59
C MET A 197 0.90 17.28 5.11
N THR A 198 1.61 16.42 5.84
CA THR A 198 1.83 16.54 7.29
C THR A 198 2.43 17.91 7.64
N ALA A 199 3.46 18.35 6.91
CA ALA A 199 4.06 19.67 7.12
C ALA A 199 3.10 20.83 6.80
N HIS A 200 2.17 20.64 5.86
CA HIS A 200 1.12 21.63 5.60
C HIS A 200 0.09 21.70 6.74
N PHE A 201 -0.35 20.56 7.27
CA PHE A 201 -1.24 20.51 8.43
C PHE A 201 -0.62 21.16 9.66
N ALA A 202 0.67 20.91 9.92
CA ALA A 202 1.40 21.57 11.00
C ALA A 202 1.37 23.11 10.85
N LYS A 203 1.52 23.63 9.62
CA LYS A 203 1.39 25.08 9.32
C LYS A 203 -0.04 25.62 9.49
N LEU A 204 -1.05 24.74 9.50
CA LEU A 204 -2.45 25.08 9.76
C LEU A 204 -2.83 24.93 11.26
N GLY A 205 -1.88 24.54 12.10
CA GLY A 205 -2.08 24.26 13.53
C GLY A 205 -2.77 22.92 13.80
N MET A 206 -2.69 21.97 12.87
CA MET A 206 -3.32 20.65 12.96
C MET A 206 -2.24 19.57 13.04
N TYR A 207 -2.20 18.84 14.14
CA TYR A 207 -1.18 17.84 14.45
C TYR A 207 -1.77 16.44 14.59
N THR A 208 -3.04 16.34 14.99
CA THR A 208 -3.77 15.09 15.18
C THR A 208 -4.85 14.92 14.11
N VAL A 209 -5.32 13.69 13.94
CA VAL A 209 -6.51 13.44 13.09
C VAL A 209 -7.74 14.13 13.68
N GLY A 210 -7.84 14.20 15.02
CA GLY A 210 -8.90 14.92 15.72
C GLY A 210 -8.98 16.40 15.36
N ASP A 211 -7.84 17.08 15.20
CA ASP A 211 -7.81 18.50 14.80
C ASP A 211 -8.51 18.73 13.46
N VAL A 212 -8.34 17.80 12.51
CA VAL A 212 -9.02 17.84 11.20
C VAL A 212 -10.49 17.46 11.34
N ALA A 213 -10.78 16.37 12.06
CA ALA A 213 -12.13 15.83 12.19
C ALA A 213 -13.10 16.80 12.88
N GLN A 214 -12.63 17.43 13.96
CA GLN A 214 -13.42 18.32 14.81
C GLN A 214 -13.51 19.76 14.26
N THR A 215 -12.67 20.13 13.30
CA THR A 215 -12.79 21.43 12.64
C THR A 215 -14.06 21.44 11.77
N PRO A 216 -14.99 22.40 11.95
CA PRO A 216 -16.15 22.53 11.08
C PRO A 216 -15.73 22.65 9.61
N LEU A 217 -16.34 21.86 8.72
CA LEU A 217 -15.94 21.77 7.32
C LEU A 217 -15.79 23.15 6.61
N PRO A 218 -16.68 24.15 6.81
CA PRO A 218 -16.48 25.48 6.22
C PRO A 218 -15.20 26.17 6.67
N GLN A 219 -14.82 26.00 7.94
CA GLN A 219 -13.57 26.55 8.48
C GLN A 219 -12.35 25.82 7.94
N LEU A 220 -12.42 24.50 7.79
CA LEU A 220 -11.34 23.72 7.16
C LEU A 220 -11.14 24.13 5.69
N LYS A 221 -12.23 24.30 4.93
CA LYS A 221 -12.18 24.82 3.55
C LYS A 221 -11.50 26.19 3.50
N ASN A 222 -11.84 27.11 4.41
CA ASN A 222 -11.18 28.42 4.49
C ASN A 222 -9.68 28.31 4.78
N LYS A 223 -9.28 27.46 5.73
CA LYS A 223 -7.86 27.19 6.04
C LYS A 223 -7.11 26.63 4.81
N PHE A 224 -7.73 25.69 4.10
CA PHE A 224 -7.15 25.11 2.88
C PHE A 224 -7.02 26.15 1.76
N ARG A 225 -8.05 26.98 1.54
CA ARG A 225 -8.01 28.07 0.54
C ARG A 225 -6.87 29.05 0.82
N ALA A 226 -6.67 29.43 2.07
CA ALA A 226 -5.59 30.32 2.48
C ALA A 226 -4.20 29.70 2.22
N ARG A 227 -4.06 28.37 2.33
CA ARG A 227 -2.76 27.68 2.19
C ARG A 227 -2.44 27.19 0.80
N PHE A 228 -3.45 26.72 0.06
CA PHE A 228 -3.34 25.98 -1.20
C PHE A 228 -4.06 26.67 -2.37
N GLY A 229 -4.80 27.75 -2.12
CA GLY A 229 -5.55 28.49 -3.15
C GLY A 229 -7.01 28.07 -3.27
N LYS A 230 -7.78 28.84 -4.06
CA LYS A 230 -9.25 28.79 -4.12
C LYS A 230 -9.83 27.43 -4.56
N GLN A 231 -9.08 26.60 -5.28
CA GLN A 231 -9.54 25.32 -5.81
C GLN A 231 -9.31 24.13 -4.85
N SER A 232 -9.03 24.38 -3.57
CA SER A 232 -8.66 23.35 -2.58
C SER A 232 -9.82 22.76 -1.77
N ASP A 233 -11.06 23.17 -2.03
CA ASP A 233 -12.24 22.75 -1.27
C ASP A 233 -12.48 21.24 -1.30
N ILE A 234 -12.29 20.62 -2.47
CA ILE A 234 -12.45 19.17 -2.63
C ILE A 234 -11.41 18.44 -1.77
N HIS A 235 -10.17 18.92 -1.74
CA HIS A 235 -9.13 18.33 -0.90
C HIS A 235 -9.45 18.50 0.59
N ALA A 236 -9.95 19.66 1.01
CA ALA A 236 -10.38 19.89 2.38
C ALA A 236 -11.51 18.91 2.78
N GLU A 237 -12.49 18.72 1.89
CA GLU A 237 -13.60 17.80 2.12
C GLU A 237 -13.16 16.34 2.17
N VAL A 238 -12.30 15.90 1.26
CA VAL A 238 -11.74 14.53 1.28
C VAL A 238 -10.97 14.28 2.59
N MET A 239 -10.14 15.24 3.03
CA MET A 239 -9.40 15.10 4.29
C MET A 239 -10.34 15.08 5.49
N TRP A 240 -11.36 15.95 5.52
CA TRP A 240 -12.35 15.98 6.59
C TRP A 240 -13.16 14.69 6.67
N ARG A 241 -13.61 14.18 5.53
CA ARG A 241 -14.32 12.90 5.43
C ARG A 241 -13.45 11.74 5.90
N THR A 242 -12.20 11.70 5.46
CA THR A 242 -11.21 10.69 5.88
C THR A 242 -10.99 10.73 7.39
N ALA A 243 -10.82 11.92 7.99
CA ALA A 243 -10.63 12.09 9.43
C ALA A 243 -11.86 11.64 10.26
N ASN A 244 -13.06 11.78 9.67
CA ASN A 244 -14.32 11.31 10.26
C ASN A 244 -14.71 9.88 9.84
N GLY A 245 -13.83 9.15 9.13
CA GLY A 245 -14.08 7.76 8.72
C GLY A 245 -15.19 7.58 7.68
N LEU A 246 -15.50 8.63 6.91
CA LEU A 246 -16.58 8.66 5.93
C LEU A 246 -16.08 8.28 4.53
N ASP A 247 -16.52 7.13 4.05
CA ASP A 247 -16.18 6.63 2.72
C ASP A 247 -17.33 5.79 2.16
N ASP A 248 -17.91 6.27 1.06
CA ASP A 248 -19.05 5.64 0.39
C ASP A 248 -18.58 4.74 -0.77
N SER A 249 -17.28 4.70 -1.06
CA SER A 249 -16.77 3.93 -2.19
C SER A 249 -17.02 2.42 -2.01
N PRO A 250 -17.46 1.71 -3.06
CA PRO A 250 -17.57 0.26 -3.02
C PRO A 250 -16.20 -0.40 -3.17
N VAL A 251 -16.13 -1.69 -2.84
CA VAL A 251 -15.07 -2.57 -3.35
C VAL A 251 -15.42 -2.89 -4.80
N THR A 252 -14.52 -2.57 -5.72
CA THR A 252 -14.72 -2.66 -7.18
C THR A 252 -13.77 -3.69 -7.79
N PRO A 253 -14.23 -4.93 -8.03
CA PRO A 253 -13.38 -5.98 -8.60
C PRO A 253 -12.83 -5.65 -9.99
N THR A 254 -13.58 -4.85 -10.75
CA THR A 254 -13.27 -4.44 -12.13
C THR A 254 -12.34 -3.22 -12.22
N THR A 255 -11.64 -2.86 -11.13
CA THR A 255 -10.78 -1.66 -11.10
C THR A 255 -9.73 -1.65 -12.22
N PHE A 256 -9.24 -2.82 -12.64
CA PHE A 256 -8.25 -2.94 -13.72
C PHE A 256 -8.85 -3.18 -15.12
N ASP A 257 -10.17 -3.31 -15.25
CA ASP A 257 -10.83 -3.45 -16.56
C ASP A 257 -10.79 -2.14 -17.34
N THR A 258 -10.67 -1.02 -16.63
CA THR A 258 -10.50 0.29 -17.25
C THR A 258 -9.08 0.46 -17.75
N ALA A 259 -8.92 0.78 -19.04
CA ALA A 259 -7.62 1.07 -19.61
C ALA A 259 -6.91 2.19 -18.82
N PRO A 260 -5.62 2.04 -18.48
CA PRO A 260 -4.90 3.04 -17.70
C PRO A 260 -4.87 4.37 -18.46
N LYS A 261 -5.20 5.46 -17.76
CA LYS A 261 -5.25 6.81 -18.34
C LYS A 261 -3.88 7.34 -18.77
N SER A 262 -2.80 6.74 -18.27
CA SER A 262 -1.43 7.09 -18.65
C SER A 262 -0.51 5.88 -18.57
N ILE A 263 0.52 5.88 -19.40
CA ILE A 263 1.63 4.93 -19.38
C ILE A 263 2.91 5.76 -19.39
N GLY A 264 3.78 5.54 -18.41
CA GLY A 264 5.07 6.21 -18.29
C GLY A 264 6.18 5.18 -18.17
N HIS A 265 7.32 5.46 -18.81
CA HIS A 265 8.56 4.73 -18.57
C HIS A 265 9.65 5.73 -18.19
N MET A 266 10.23 5.56 -17.01
CA MET A 266 11.28 6.42 -16.47
C MET A 266 12.48 5.58 -16.04
N MET A 267 13.68 6.19 -16.08
CA MET A 267 14.88 5.61 -15.47
C MET A 267 15.69 6.70 -14.79
N THR A 268 16.33 6.35 -13.68
CA THR A 268 17.38 7.18 -13.09
C THR A 268 18.70 6.85 -13.76
N LEU A 269 19.37 7.88 -14.29
CA LEU A 269 20.65 7.71 -14.99
C LEU A 269 21.76 7.35 -13.99
N PRO A 270 22.72 6.48 -14.37
CA PRO A 270 23.80 6.05 -13.48
C PRO A 270 24.80 7.17 -13.16
N ARG A 271 24.91 8.15 -14.06
CA ARG A 271 25.68 9.38 -13.93
C ARG A 271 24.96 10.49 -14.69
N ASP A 272 25.45 11.70 -14.54
CA ASP A 272 25.01 12.81 -15.37
C ASP A 272 25.56 12.64 -16.80
N TYR A 273 24.74 13.01 -17.78
CA TYR A 273 25.04 12.94 -19.20
C TYR A 273 24.92 14.35 -19.77
N GLU A 274 26.01 14.89 -20.31
CA GLU A 274 26.07 16.25 -20.84
C GLU A 274 26.04 16.28 -22.37
N GLU A 275 26.45 15.18 -23.01
CA GLU A 275 26.45 15.08 -24.47
C GLU A 275 25.09 14.62 -25.03
N SER A 276 24.56 15.39 -25.98
CA SER A 276 23.29 15.12 -26.65
C SER A 276 23.23 13.72 -27.30
N SER A 277 24.36 13.21 -27.80
CA SER A 277 24.49 11.87 -28.39
C SER A 277 24.16 10.75 -27.39
N GLU A 278 24.67 10.86 -26.17
CA GLU A 278 24.42 9.92 -25.10
C GLU A 278 22.98 10.01 -24.60
N VAL A 279 22.46 11.23 -24.43
CA VAL A 279 21.06 11.47 -24.03
C VAL A 279 20.09 10.86 -25.05
N ASN A 280 20.32 11.07 -26.35
CA ASN A 280 19.49 10.52 -27.41
C ASN A 280 19.47 8.99 -27.40
N THR A 281 20.61 8.36 -27.10
CA THR A 281 20.71 6.90 -26.99
C THR A 281 19.81 6.36 -25.87
N ILE A 282 19.79 7.06 -24.73
CA ILE A 282 18.97 6.68 -23.59
C ILE A 282 17.48 6.90 -23.89
N LEU A 283 17.13 8.05 -24.49
CA LEU A 283 15.75 8.35 -24.90
C LEU A 283 15.23 7.30 -25.89
N LEU A 284 16.05 6.88 -26.86
CA LEU A 284 15.68 5.82 -27.79
C LEU A 284 15.45 4.48 -27.07
N GLY A 285 16.25 4.17 -26.06
CA GLY A 285 16.06 3.01 -25.20
C GLY A 285 14.74 3.04 -24.42
N ILE A 286 14.39 4.20 -23.84
CA ILE A 286 13.10 4.41 -23.15
C ILE A 286 11.94 4.27 -24.15
N TYR A 287 12.05 4.91 -25.31
CA TYR A 287 11.04 4.87 -26.37
C TYR A 287 10.75 3.43 -26.82
N LYS A 288 11.80 2.63 -27.08
CA LYS A 288 11.64 1.21 -27.44
C LYS A 288 10.89 0.42 -26.36
N LYS A 289 11.18 0.66 -25.08
CA LYS A 289 10.48 0.00 -23.97
C LYS A 289 9.02 0.42 -23.88
N MET A 290 8.70 1.70 -24.10
CA MET A 290 7.32 2.17 -24.20
C MET A 290 6.57 1.52 -25.37
N TYR A 291 7.20 1.44 -26.55
CA TYR A 291 6.60 0.87 -27.75
C TYR A 291 6.28 -0.62 -27.59
N VAL A 292 7.22 -1.42 -27.05
CA VAL A 292 7.00 -2.84 -26.77
C VAL A 292 5.87 -3.06 -25.76
N HIS A 293 5.74 -2.18 -24.75
CA HIS A 293 4.65 -2.25 -23.79
C HIS A 293 3.28 -1.95 -24.43
N ASN A 294 3.20 -1.00 -25.37
CA ASN A 294 1.97 -0.71 -26.12
C ASN A 294 1.59 -1.84 -27.08
N VAL A 295 2.53 -2.38 -27.86
CA VAL A 295 2.25 -3.44 -28.85
C VAL A 295 1.78 -4.73 -28.16
N LYS A 296 2.34 -5.10 -27.01
CA LYS A 296 1.87 -6.26 -26.24
C LYS A 296 0.44 -6.11 -25.72
N LYS A 297 -0.03 -4.89 -25.45
CA LYS A 297 -1.42 -4.65 -25.06
C LYS A 297 -2.39 -4.71 -26.24
N THR A 298 -2.00 -4.21 -27.41
CA THR A 298 -2.84 -4.24 -28.62
C THR A 298 -3.06 -5.66 -29.17
N ILE A 299 -2.14 -6.60 -28.89
CA ILE A 299 -2.27 -8.00 -29.32
C ILE A 299 -3.03 -8.85 -28.28
N ALA A 300 -3.20 -8.34 -27.05
CA ALA A 300 -3.88 -9.03 -25.95
C ALA A 300 -5.32 -8.52 -25.68
N SER A 301 -5.83 -7.64 -26.54
CA SER A 301 -7.20 -7.13 -26.59
C SER A 301 -7.91 -7.61 -27.86
#